data_AF-A0A933X6M2-F1
#
_entry.id   AF-A0A933X6M2-F1
#
_cell.length_a   1.000
_cell.length_b   1.000
_cell.length_c   1.000
_cell.angle_alpha   90.00
_cell.angle_beta   90.00
_cell.angle_gamma   90.00
#
_symmetry.space_group_name_H-M   'P 1'
#
loop_
_entity.id
_entity.type
_entity.pdbx_description
1 polymer ?
#
loop_
_entity_poly.entity_id
_entity_poly.type
_entity_poly.pdbx_seq_one_letter_code
_entity_poly.pdbx_strand_id
1 'polypeptide(L)'
;MSAAPTTYRKLPGGGVSLATTYRLYEGPDHLLQVCSTGYSESYKRFYYRDVQAVIVQRNRMWQLWGWIWGGNFALWLGGWLIGLATMPAVEMGYVVVVGVLLALASVPVLANWLMGPTCSCHLRTAVQLEKLPSLGRLRKAEQLVARFKSLIEAAQGPLSPEALQASTVPSAVQEAPPVMASAPVAALPASAPPPIKHYDGRMHLVLCWLLLADLPSTAMDYLNSPGTDVLGVILIGATTTVAIIAGVKQMRTDLPDKIKRLPWVVLGMFGVLIVASIAYGIVLVVEQGPSRLEGLRVWDDPILLTMTIVSTGFTVVLGVLGLVWLRTWRATAAPPGPPPMQEEPPAAA
;
A
#
# COMPACT_ATOMS: atom_id res chain seq x y z
N MET A 1 -23.05 -42.86 10.75
CA MET A 1 -22.93 -41.80 11.77
C MET A 1 -22.98 -40.47 11.05
N SER A 2 -24.13 -39.79 11.09
CA SER A 2 -24.35 -38.53 10.37
C SER A 2 -23.54 -37.41 11.02
N ALA A 3 -22.57 -36.86 10.30
CA ALA A 3 -21.81 -35.70 10.75
C ALA A 3 -22.76 -34.50 10.89
N ALA A 4 -22.96 -34.02 12.12
CA ALA A 4 -23.66 -32.77 12.36
C ALA A 4 -22.93 -31.64 11.60
N PRO A 5 -23.65 -30.71 10.95
CA PRO A 5 -23.03 -29.62 10.22
C PRO A 5 -22.21 -28.77 11.19
N THR A 6 -20.90 -28.71 10.97
CA THR A 6 -19.99 -27.92 11.80
C THR A 6 -20.30 -26.43 11.55
N THR A 7 -20.96 -25.79 12.51
CA THR A 7 -21.33 -24.37 12.40
C THR A 7 -20.08 -23.50 12.50
N TYR A 8 -19.54 -23.08 11.36
CA TYR A 8 -18.42 -22.15 11.29
C TYR A 8 -18.88 -20.71 11.58
N ARG A 9 -18.27 -20.07 12.58
CA ARG A 9 -18.53 -18.66 12.89
C ARG A 9 -17.51 -17.78 12.19
N LYS A 10 -17.96 -16.89 11.30
CA LYS A 10 -17.09 -15.92 10.64
C LYS A 10 -16.52 -14.93 11.68
N LEU A 11 -15.20 -14.76 11.68
CA LEU A 11 -14.51 -13.82 12.55
C LEU A 11 -14.41 -12.43 11.90
N PRO A 12 -14.46 -11.34 12.69
CA PRO A 12 -14.33 -9.99 12.19
C PRO A 12 -12.95 -9.75 11.61
N GLY A 13 -12.90 -9.19 10.40
CA GLY A 13 -11.65 -9.00 9.68
C GLY A 13 -11.79 -9.40 8.22
N GLY A 14 -10.86 -8.93 7.42
CA GLY A 14 -10.83 -9.18 6.00
C GLY A 14 -9.49 -8.71 5.47
N GLY A 15 -8.73 -9.63 4.92
CA GLY A 15 -7.50 -9.30 4.22
C GLY A 15 -7.86 -9.21 2.75
N VAL A 16 -7.74 -8.03 2.14
CA VAL A 16 -7.95 -7.90 0.69
C VAL A 16 -6.60 -7.58 0.07
N SER A 17 -6.14 -8.48 -0.79
CA SER A 17 -5.18 -8.21 -1.86
C SER A 17 -5.96 -8.08 -3.16
N LEU A 18 -5.36 -7.45 -4.17
CA LEU A 18 -5.98 -7.07 -5.45
C LEU A 18 -6.84 -8.17 -6.11
N ALA A 19 -6.47 -9.44 -5.97
CA ALA A 19 -7.23 -10.58 -6.46
C ALA A 19 -7.46 -11.66 -5.39
N THR A 20 -7.13 -11.39 -4.12
CA THR A 20 -7.17 -12.41 -3.07
C THR A 20 -7.86 -11.89 -1.84
N THR A 21 -8.91 -12.59 -1.40
CA THR A 21 -9.59 -12.29 -0.15
C THR A 21 -9.26 -13.35 0.89
N TYR A 22 -8.92 -12.89 2.09
CA TYR A 22 -8.63 -13.71 3.26
C TYR A 22 -9.74 -13.51 4.27
N ARG A 23 -10.38 -14.60 4.66
CA ARG A 23 -11.41 -14.65 5.70
C ARG A 23 -11.00 -15.67 6.76
N LEU A 24 -11.36 -15.38 8.00
CA LEU A 24 -11.15 -16.28 9.12
C LEU A 24 -12.50 -16.76 9.63
N TYR A 25 -12.57 -18.05 9.89
CA TYR A 25 -13.72 -18.72 10.47
C TYR A 25 -13.25 -19.53 11.66
N GLU A 26 -14.01 -19.47 12.73
CA GLU A 26 -13.81 -20.25 13.93
C GLU A 26 -14.64 -21.53 13.82
N GLY A 27 -13.95 -22.66 13.90
CA GLY A 27 -14.54 -23.96 14.15
C GLY A 27 -14.45 -24.34 15.64
N PRO A 28 -15.01 -25.50 16.03
CA PRO A 28 -15.05 -25.96 17.41
C PRO A 28 -13.66 -26.16 18.04
N ASP A 29 -12.72 -26.71 17.26
CA ASP A 29 -11.39 -27.14 17.69
C ASP A 29 -10.26 -26.51 16.85
N HIS A 30 -10.61 -25.74 15.82
CA HIS A 30 -9.66 -25.16 14.88
C HIS A 30 -10.09 -23.79 14.36
N LEU A 31 -9.09 -23.04 13.92
CA LEU A 31 -9.25 -21.85 13.12
C LEU A 31 -9.14 -22.22 11.62
N LEU A 32 -10.10 -21.78 10.82
CA LEU A 32 -10.12 -21.97 9.38
C LEU A 32 -9.80 -20.65 8.68
N GLN A 33 -8.71 -20.62 7.93
CA GLN A 33 -8.38 -19.54 7.01
C GLN A 33 -8.84 -19.92 5.61
N VAL A 34 -9.64 -19.05 5.02
CA VAL A 34 -10.15 -19.16 3.66
C VAL A 34 -9.45 -18.11 2.82
N CYS A 35 -8.76 -18.54 1.78
CA CYS A 35 -8.09 -17.68 0.83
C CYS A 35 -8.70 -17.90 -0.56
N SER A 36 -9.45 -16.92 -1.05
CA SER A 36 -10.12 -16.97 -2.35
C SER A 36 -9.43 -16.04 -3.34
N THR A 37 -8.98 -16.58 -4.47
CA THR A 37 -8.29 -15.87 -5.56
C THR A 37 -9.23 -15.44 -6.69
N GLY A 38 -10.54 -15.56 -6.48
CA GLY A 38 -11.58 -15.37 -7.51
C GLY A 38 -11.84 -16.61 -8.37
N TYR A 39 -10.81 -17.43 -8.65
CA TYR A 39 -10.93 -18.67 -9.42
C TYR A 39 -10.72 -19.94 -8.57
N SER A 40 -9.92 -19.83 -7.51
CA SER A 40 -9.68 -20.92 -6.57
C SER A 40 -9.91 -20.47 -5.13
N GLU A 41 -10.39 -21.39 -4.31
CA GLU A 41 -10.53 -21.19 -2.87
C GLU A 41 -9.68 -22.24 -2.15
N SER A 42 -8.70 -21.76 -1.39
CA SER A 42 -7.82 -22.60 -0.57
C SER A 42 -8.23 -22.49 0.89
N TYR A 43 -8.24 -23.63 1.57
CA TYR A 43 -8.65 -23.77 2.96
C TYR A 43 -7.48 -24.26 3.80
N LYS A 44 -7.15 -23.51 4.85
CA LYS A 44 -6.10 -23.90 5.80
C LYS A 44 -6.67 -23.98 7.21
N ARG A 45 -6.54 -25.14 7.84
CA ARG A 45 -7.02 -25.40 9.20
C ARG A 45 -5.85 -25.34 10.18
N PHE A 46 -6.07 -24.68 11.29
CA PHE A 46 -5.11 -24.57 12.40
C PHE A 46 -5.79 -25.05 13.68
N TYR A 47 -5.46 -26.25 14.14
CA TYR A 47 -6.05 -26.80 15.37
C TYR A 47 -5.53 -26.06 16.60
N TYR A 48 -6.43 -25.71 17.54
CA TYR A 48 -6.05 -24.95 18.75
C TYR A 48 -5.00 -25.69 19.59
N ARG A 49 -5.04 -27.02 19.61
CA ARG A 49 -4.04 -27.87 20.28
C ARG A 49 -2.62 -27.72 19.71
N ASP A 50 -2.48 -27.30 18.44
CA ASP A 50 -1.18 -27.22 17.75
C ASP A 50 -0.65 -25.78 17.67
N VAL A 51 -1.41 -24.80 18.17
CA VAL A 51 -1.00 -23.39 18.21
C VAL A 51 -0.04 -23.19 19.37
N GLN A 52 1.18 -22.74 19.06
CA GLN A 52 2.22 -22.46 20.06
C GLN A 52 2.26 -20.99 20.45
N ALA A 53 2.04 -20.08 19.49
CA ALA A 53 2.05 -18.65 19.76
C ALA A 53 1.22 -17.86 18.74
N VAL A 54 0.66 -16.73 19.19
CA VAL A 54 0.07 -15.71 18.32
C VAL A 54 0.92 -14.44 18.46
N ILE A 55 1.56 -14.02 17.37
CA ILE A 55 2.52 -12.91 17.35
C ILE A 55 1.86 -11.71 16.66
N VAL A 56 1.64 -10.62 17.40
CA VAL A 56 1.14 -9.36 16.85
C VAL A 56 2.26 -8.33 16.83
N GLN A 57 2.61 -7.84 15.64
CA GLN A 57 3.63 -6.79 15.46
C GLN A 57 3.01 -5.54 14.85
N ARG A 58 3.18 -4.39 15.49
CA ARG A 58 2.81 -3.09 14.91
C ARG A 58 3.69 -2.81 13.70
N ASN A 59 3.09 -2.45 12.57
CA ASN A 59 3.85 -2.06 11.38
C ASN A 59 3.72 -0.56 11.10
N ARG A 60 4.71 0.01 10.41
CA ARG A 60 4.74 1.45 10.08
C ARG A 60 3.81 1.83 8.92
N MET A 61 3.00 0.89 8.41
CA MET A 61 2.12 1.14 7.27
C MET A 61 1.05 2.19 7.56
N TRP A 62 0.49 2.23 8.77
CA TRP A 62 -0.46 3.26 9.16
C TRP A 62 0.14 4.67 9.12
N GLN A 63 1.39 4.82 9.58
CA GLN A 63 2.12 6.09 9.51
C GLN A 63 2.38 6.46 8.05
N LEU A 64 2.84 5.51 7.24
CA LEU A 64 3.07 5.72 5.82
C LEU A 64 1.79 6.19 5.11
N TRP A 65 0.67 5.48 5.28
CA TRP A 65 -0.62 5.91 4.74
C TRP A 65 -1.09 7.26 5.29
N GLY A 66 -0.80 7.53 6.56
CA GLY A 66 -1.06 8.83 7.19
C GLY A 66 -0.28 9.96 6.51
N TRP A 67 1.01 9.76 6.23
CA TRP A 67 1.83 10.73 5.49
C TRP A 67 1.36 10.93 4.06
N ILE A 68 0.96 9.86 3.39
CA ILE A 68 0.49 9.89 2.01
C ILE A 68 -0.81 10.69 1.90
N TRP A 69 -1.82 10.28 2.66
CA TRP A 69 -3.13 10.93 2.60
C TRP A 69 -3.10 12.31 3.26
N GLY A 70 -2.41 12.44 4.39
CA GLY A 70 -2.27 13.70 5.11
C GLY A 70 -1.45 14.73 4.34
N GLY A 71 -0.35 14.32 3.70
CA GLY A 71 0.46 15.19 2.85
C GLY A 71 -0.31 15.65 1.61
N ASN A 72 -1.04 14.74 0.95
CA ASN A 72 -1.90 15.10 -0.16
C ASN A 72 -3.02 16.06 0.27
N PHE A 73 -3.69 15.76 1.38
CA PHE A 73 -4.72 16.65 1.94
C PHE A 73 -4.17 18.03 2.29
N ALA A 74 -2.99 18.11 2.91
CA ALA A 74 -2.36 19.39 3.25
C ALA A 74 -2.02 20.20 2.00
N LEU A 75 -1.56 19.55 0.93
CA LEU A 75 -1.31 20.20 -0.37
C LEU A 75 -2.59 20.81 -0.94
N TRP A 76 -3.68 20.03 -0.98
CA TRP A 76 -4.99 20.52 -1.46
C TRP A 76 -5.55 21.63 -0.59
N LEU A 77 -5.42 21.52 0.74
CA LEU A 77 -5.87 22.53 1.69
C LEU A 77 -5.10 23.83 1.47
N GLY A 78 -3.79 23.77 1.26
CA GLY A 78 -2.96 24.93 0.96
C GLY A 78 -3.40 25.64 -0.31
N GLY A 79 -3.60 24.90 -1.41
CA GLY A 79 -4.10 25.47 -2.65
C GLY A 79 -5.49 26.09 -2.52
N TRP A 80 -6.38 25.45 -1.74
CA TRP A 80 -7.72 25.97 -1.47
C TRP A 80 -7.69 27.26 -0.65
N LEU A 81 -6.87 27.33 0.40
CA LEU A 81 -6.74 28.52 1.25
C LEU A 81 -6.12 29.70 0.49
N ILE A 82 -5.14 29.45 -0.37
CA ILE A 82 -4.57 30.49 -1.25
C ILE A 82 -5.66 31.00 -2.19
N GLY A 83 -6.40 30.10 -2.86
CA GLY A 83 -7.52 30.50 -3.72
C GLY A 83 -8.58 31.33 -2.99
N LEU A 84 -8.92 30.97 -1.76
CA LEU A 84 -9.87 31.75 -0.94
C LEU A 84 -9.34 33.15 -0.60
N ALA A 85 -8.03 33.30 -0.42
CA ALA A 85 -7.39 34.55 -0.03
C ALA A 85 -7.12 35.49 -1.22
N THR A 86 -6.94 34.96 -2.43
CA THR A 86 -6.47 35.74 -3.58
C THR A 86 -7.48 35.90 -4.70
N MET A 87 -8.55 35.09 -4.77
CA MET A 87 -9.45 35.10 -5.93
C MET A 87 -10.65 36.03 -5.73
N PRO A 88 -11.02 36.84 -6.75
CA PRO A 88 -12.23 37.67 -6.70
C PRO A 88 -13.50 36.81 -6.71
N ALA A 89 -14.60 37.34 -6.16
CA ALA A 89 -15.86 36.60 -5.95
C ALA A 89 -16.49 36.00 -7.23
N VAL A 90 -16.14 36.55 -8.40
CA VAL A 90 -16.59 36.06 -9.71
C VAL A 90 -15.92 34.76 -10.15
N GLU A 91 -14.78 34.39 -9.56
CA GLU A 91 -14.03 33.16 -9.87
C GLU A 91 -14.21 32.06 -8.80
N MET A 92 -15.21 32.21 -7.94
CA MET A 92 -15.54 31.27 -6.85
C MET A 92 -15.78 29.82 -7.29
N GLY A 93 -16.04 29.58 -8.59
CA GLY A 93 -16.16 28.24 -9.15
C GLY A 93 -14.92 27.36 -8.89
N TYR A 94 -13.71 27.94 -9.00
CA TYR A 94 -12.46 27.22 -8.71
C TYR A 94 -12.38 26.80 -7.23
N VAL A 95 -12.64 27.74 -6.32
CA VAL A 95 -12.62 27.51 -4.87
C VAL A 95 -13.65 26.46 -4.46
N VAL A 96 -14.84 26.47 -5.05
CA VAL A 96 -15.87 25.46 -4.80
C VAL A 96 -15.42 24.08 -5.27
N VAL A 97 -14.90 23.95 -6.50
CA VAL A 97 -14.47 22.66 -7.04
C VAL A 97 -13.30 22.08 -6.23
N VAL A 98 -12.27 22.89 -5.95
CA VAL A 98 -11.13 22.46 -5.13
C VAL A 98 -11.58 22.11 -3.71
N GLY A 99 -12.52 22.85 -3.14
CA GLY A 99 -13.11 22.56 -1.84
C GLY A 99 -13.85 21.21 -1.80
N VAL A 100 -14.59 20.88 -2.85
CA VAL A 100 -15.25 19.56 -2.99
C VAL A 100 -14.21 18.44 -3.10
N LEU A 101 -13.16 18.63 -3.91
CA LEU A 101 -12.07 17.65 -4.03
C LEU A 101 -11.33 17.46 -2.70
N LEU A 102 -11.10 18.53 -1.96
CA LEU A 102 -10.51 18.51 -0.63
C LEU A 102 -11.39 17.72 0.35
N ALA A 103 -12.71 17.94 0.33
CA ALA A 103 -13.65 17.19 1.15
C ALA A 103 -13.61 15.69 0.82
N LEU A 104 -13.54 15.32 -0.46
CA LEU A 104 -13.38 13.92 -0.89
C LEU A 104 -12.02 13.34 -0.46
N ALA A 105 -10.94 14.10 -0.57
CA ALA A 105 -9.59 13.69 -0.15
C ALA A 105 -9.46 13.55 1.38
N SER A 106 -10.32 14.20 2.16
CA SER A 106 -10.37 14.06 3.62
C SER A 106 -10.87 12.69 4.07
N VAL A 107 -11.71 12.02 3.27
CA VAL A 107 -12.30 10.71 3.60
C VAL A 107 -11.24 9.64 3.90
N PRO A 108 -10.23 9.38 3.03
CA PRO A 108 -9.19 8.40 3.33
C PRO A 108 -8.30 8.80 4.51
N VAL A 109 -8.05 10.09 4.75
CA VAL A 109 -7.32 10.59 5.92
C VAL A 109 -8.07 10.21 7.19
N LEU A 110 -9.35 10.60 7.25
CA LEU A 110 -10.22 10.35 8.39
C LEU A 110 -10.40 8.85 8.61
N ALA A 111 -10.62 8.07 7.55
CA ALA A 111 -10.71 6.62 7.63
C ALA A 111 -9.41 6.00 8.19
N ASN A 112 -8.24 6.41 7.72
CA ASN A 112 -6.98 5.89 8.23
C ASN A 112 -6.75 6.26 9.71
N TRP A 113 -7.14 7.48 10.11
CA TRP A 113 -7.05 7.94 11.48
C TRP A 113 -8.01 7.17 12.41
N LEU A 114 -9.29 7.08 12.06
CA LEU A 114 -10.32 6.38 12.84
C LEU A 114 -10.06 4.88 12.99
N MET A 115 -9.54 4.21 11.95
CA MET A 115 -9.22 2.78 11.99
C MET A 115 -7.99 2.45 12.85
N GLY A 116 -7.16 3.44 13.17
CA GLY A 116 -6.00 3.29 14.04
C GLY A 116 -4.84 2.48 13.44
N PRO A 117 -3.81 2.19 14.25
CA PRO A 117 -2.56 1.59 13.78
C PRO A 117 -2.77 0.22 13.14
N THR A 118 -1.97 -0.05 12.11
CA THR A 118 -1.93 -1.32 11.40
C THR A 118 -0.94 -2.28 12.07
N CYS A 119 -1.19 -3.58 11.93
CA CYS A 119 -0.34 -4.64 12.47
C CYS A 119 -0.16 -5.78 11.46
N SER A 120 0.79 -6.67 11.74
CA SER A 120 0.94 -7.97 11.09
C SER A 120 0.81 -9.04 12.17
N CYS A 121 -0.19 -9.92 12.01
CA CYS A 121 -0.43 -11.03 12.91
C CYS A 121 0.10 -12.32 12.29
N HIS A 122 0.84 -13.10 13.07
CA HIS A 122 1.33 -14.42 12.69
C HIS A 122 0.92 -15.47 13.72
N LEU A 123 0.55 -16.64 13.22
CA LEU A 123 0.22 -17.82 14.00
C LEU A 123 1.38 -18.80 13.91
N ARG A 124 2.02 -19.11 15.03
CA ARG A 124 3.05 -20.15 15.10
C ARG A 124 2.39 -21.46 15.50
N THR A 125 2.57 -22.46 14.66
CA THR A 125 2.21 -23.86 14.94
C THR A 125 3.48 -24.68 15.10
N ALA A 126 3.34 -25.94 15.53
CA ALA A 126 4.46 -26.88 15.61
C ALA A 126 5.25 -27.02 14.30
N VAL A 127 4.59 -26.83 13.16
CA VAL A 127 5.17 -27.09 11.83
C VAL A 127 5.61 -25.81 11.12
N GLN A 128 4.93 -24.69 11.34
CA GLN A 128 5.14 -23.47 10.53
C GLN A 128 4.69 -22.19 11.24
N LEU A 129 5.28 -21.07 10.81
CA LEU A 129 4.86 -19.72 11.14
C LEU A 129 4.03 -19.16 9.98
N GLU A 130 2.76 -18.88 10.23
CA GLU A 130 1.82 -18.46 9.20
C GLU A 130 1.28 -17.06 9.40
N LYS A 131 1.15 -16.28 8.33
CA LYS A 131 0.61 -14.92 8.42
C LYS A 131 -0.90 -14.96 8.33
N LEU A 132 -1.57 -14.17 9.19
CA LEU A 132 -3.03 -14.00 9.19
C LEU A 132 -3.39 -12.62 8.59
N PRO A 133 -3.63 -12.50 7.26
CA PRO A 133 -3.78 -11.21 6.59
C PRO A 133 -5.09 -10.50 6.92
N SER A 134 -6.07 -11.23 7.44
CA SER A 134 -7.36 -10.73 7.92
C SER A 134 -7.25 -9.83 9.15
N LEU A 135 -6.13 -9.91 9.89
CA LEU A 135 -5.85 -9.16 11.11
C LEU A 135 -4.87 -8.01 10.85
N GLY A 136 -5.28 -7.07 9.98
CA GLY A 136 -4.43 -5.94 9.58
C GLY A 136 -4.47 -4.71 10.51
N ARG A 137 -5.42 -4.65 11.45
CA ARG A 137 -5.59 -3.51 12.39
C ARG A 137 -5.40 -3.98 13.82
N LEU A 138 -4.65 -3.21 14.60
CA LEU A 138 -4.20 -3.59 15.93
C LEU A 138 -5.37 -3.92 16.87
N ARG A 139 -6.38 -3.03 16.94
CA ARG A 139 -7.57 -3.22 17.78
C ARG A 139 -8.29 -4.56 17.48
N LYS A 140 -8.43 -4.91 16.20
CA LYS A 140 -9.08 -6.17 15.79
C LYS A 140 -8.21 -7.39 16.10
N ALA A 141 -6.89 -7.26 15.94
CA ALA A 141 -5.96 -8.31 16.30
C ALA A 141 -5.97 -8.59 17.80
N GLU A 142 -5.93 -7.55 18.65
CA GLU A 142 -6.00 -7.68 20.12
C GLU A 142 -7.30 -8.35 20.58
N GLN A 143 -8.44 -7.93 20.03
CA GLN A 143 -9.75 -8.55 20.32
C GLN A 143 -9.77 -10.04 19.97
N LEU A 144 -9.18 -10.42 18.83
CA LEU A 144 -9.16 -11.81 18.39
C LEU A 144 -8.10 -12.65 19.12
N VAL A 145 -6.96 -12.07 19.49
CA VAL A 145 -5.97 -12.73 20.33
C VAL A 145 -6.55 -13.06 21.70
N ALA A 146 -7.30 -12.13 22.32
CA ALA A 146 -7.97 -12.39 23.59
C ALA A 146 -8.95 -13.58 23.49
N ARG A 147 -9.67 -13.68 22.37
CA ARG A 147 -10.58 -14.80 22.10
C ARG A 147 -9.85 -16.11 21.81
N PHE A 148 -8.75 -16.07 21.06
CA PHE A 148 -7.96 -17.26 20.78
C PHE A 148 -7.27 -17.78 22.03
N LYS A 149 -6.82 -16.90 22.92
CA LYS A 149 -6.24 -17.28 24.21
C LYS A 149 -7.17 -18.23 24.98
N SER A 150 -8.45 -17.87 25.12
CA SER A 150 -9.41 -18.72 25.84
C SER A 150 -9.65 -20.08 25.16
N LEU A 151 -9.65 -20.13 23.82
CA LEU A 151 -9.87 -21.37 23.07
C LEU A 151 -8.65 -22.30 23.11
N ILE A 152 -7.45 -21.71 23.07
CA ILE A 152 -6.19 -22.45 23.18
C ILE A 152 -6.03 -23.00 24.59
N GLU A 153 -6.28 -22.19 25.62
CA GLU A 153 -6.25 -22.64 27.02
C GLU A 153 -7.29 -23.75 27.30
N ALA A 154 -8.47 -23.70 26.66
CA ALA A 154 -9.45 -24.77 26.76
C ALA A 154 -8.97 -26.08 26.10
N ALA A 155 -8.13 -26.02 25.07
CA ALA A 155 -7.63 -27.18 24.34
C ALA A 155 -6.30 -27.75 24.89
N GLN A 156 -5.44 -26.89 25.44
CA GLN A 156 -4.09 -27.23 25.90
C GLN A 156 -3.92 -27.19 27.44
N GLY A 157 -4.87 -26.59 28.15
CA GLY A 157 -4.72 -26.21 29.54
C GLY A 157 -4.08 -24.82 29.71
N PRO A 158 -4.18 -24.20 30.90
CA PRO A 158 -3.54 -22.92 31.18
C PRO A 158 -2.02 -23.09 31.23
N LEU A 159 -1.29 -22.13 30.64
CA LEU A 159 0.16 -22.08 30.77
C LEU A 159 0.52 -21.72 32.22
N SER A 160 1.14 -22.65 32.95
CA SER A 160 1.63 -22.33 34.30
C SER A 160 2.81 -21.34 34.19
N PRO A 161 2.88 -20.33 35.07
CA PRO A 161 4.02 -19.41 35.11
C PRO A 161 5.37 -20.13 35.31
N GLU A 162 5.34 -21.27 36.01
CA GLU A 162 6.51 -22.12 36.27
C GLU A 162 7.02 -22.79 34.99
N ALA A 163 6.13 -23.19 34.06
CA ALA A 163 6.52 -23.75 32.77
C ALA A 163 7.16 -22.69 31.84
N LEU A 164 6.69 -21.43 31.93
CA LEU A 164 7.31 -20.29 31.23
C LEU A 164 8.68 -19.95 31.82
N GLN A 165 8.83 -19.98 33.15
CA GLN A 165 10.10 -19.74 33.85
C GLN A 165 11.11 -20.87 33.61
N ALA A 166 10.68 -22.13 33.60
CA ALA A 166 11.52 -23.28 33.26
C ALA A 166 12.09 -23.21 31.83
N SER A 167 11.38 -22.55 30.90
CA SER A 167 11.87 -22.29 29.52
C SER A 167 12.68 -20.99 29.38
N THR A 168 12.70 -20.11 30.40
CA THR A 168 13.48 -18.85 30.38
C THR A 168 14.74 -18.89 31.24
N VAL A 169 15.05 -20.02 31.89
CA VAL A 169 16.40 -20.25 32.40
C VAL A 169 17.35 -20.26 31.20
N PRO A 170 18.30 -19.30 31.08
CA PRO A 170 19.40 -19.51 30.15
C PRO A 170 20.06 -20.79 30.61
N SER A 171 20.26 -21.76 29.72
CA SER A 171 21.12 -22.91 29.98
C SER A 171 22.51 -22.39 30.38
N ALA A 172 22.66 -22.07 31.66
CA ALA A 172 23.91 -22.02 32.35
C ALA A 172 24.36 -23.47 32.36
N VAL A 173 25.29 -23.77 31.44
CA VAL A 173 26.31 -24.82 31.52
C VAL A 173 26.01 -25.85 32.62
N GLN A 174 25.01 -26.69 32.38
CA GLN A 174 24.86 -27.90 33.17
C GLN A 174 25.63 -28.95 32.40
N GLU A 175 26.85 -29.18 32.88
CA GLU A 175 27.77 -30.21 32.42
C GLU A 175 27.02 -31.55 32.39
N ALA A 176 26.58 -31.94 31.19
CA ALA A 176 25.95 -33.24 30.98
C ALA A 176 27.03 -34.33 31.17
N PRO A 177 26.68 -35.52 31.71
CA PRO A 177 27.55 -36.68 31.66
C PRO A 177 28.00 -36.94 30.21
N PRO A 178 29.15 -37.59 29.96
CA PRO A 178 29.73 -37.70 28.63
C PRO A 178 28.83 -38.54 27.73
N VAL A 179 27.88 -37.88 27.07
CA VAL A 179 27.12 -38.46 25.96
C VAL A 179 28.04 -38.37 24.75
N MET A 180 28.37 -39.55 24.23
CA MET A 180 29.15 -39.74 23.02
C MET A 180 28.80 -38.74 21.92
N ALA A 181 29.83 -38.07 21.41
CA ALA A 181 29.90 -37.22 20.22
C ALA A 181 28.60 -37.14 19.39
N SER A 182 27.69 -36.25 19.78
CA SER A 182 26.65 -35.75 18.89
C SER A 182 27.31 -34.82 17.87
N ALA A 183 27.08 -35.15 16.60
CA ALA A 183 27.50 -34.37 15.43
C ALA A 183 27.19 -32.88 15.60
N PRO A 184 28.00 -31.98 14.99
CA PRO A 184 27.80 -30.55 15.11
C PRO A 184 26.36 -30.19 14.71
N VAL A 185 25.65 -29.55 15.64
CA VAL A 185 24.35 -28.94 15.38
C VAL A 185 24.55 -27.98 14.21
N ALA A 186 24.11 -28.39 13.03
CA ALA A 186 24.10 -27.57 11.84
C ALA A 186 23.38 -26.27 12.20
N ALA A 187 24.09 -25.15 12.04
CA ALA A 187 23.53 -23.82 12.23
C ALA A 187 22.17 -23.75 11.54
N LEU A 188 21.14 -23.37 12.28
CA LEU A 188 19.82 -23.09 11.72
C LEU A 188 20.02 -22.20 10.49
N PRO A 189 19.51 -22.60 9.30
CA PRO A 189 19.71 -21.80 8.11
C PRO A 189 19.20 -20.39 8.38
N ALA A 190 20.07 -19.40 8.15
CA ALA A 190 19.71 -17.99 8.21
C ALA A 190 18.37 -17.80 7.52
N SER A 191 17.42 -17.19 8.23
CA SER A 191 16.05 -17.00 7.76
C SER A 191 16.08 -16.49 6.32
N ALA A 192 15.61 -17.33 5.39
CA ALA A 192 15.65 -17.02 3.97
C ALA A 192 15.04 -15.62 3.75
N PRO A 193 15.65 -14.77 2.90
CA PRO A 193 15.12 -13.45 2.63
C PRO A 193 13.65 -13.59 2.20
N PRO A 194 12.76 -12.71 2.70
CA PRO A 194 11.33 -12.83 2.43
C PRO A 194 11.09 -12.87 0.93
N PRO A 195 10.19 -13.74 0.44
CA PRO A 195 9.98 -13.96 -0.99
C PRO A 195 9.62 -12.64 -1.68
N ILE A 196 10.26 -12.40 -2.84
CA ILE A 196 9.98 -11.23 -3.68
C ILE A 196 8.54 -11.33 -4.16
N LYS A 197 7.76 -10.25 -3.98
CA LYS A 197 6.36 -10.23 -4.37
C LYS A 197 6.26 -9.94 -5.86
N HIS A 198 5.61 -10.82 -6.62
CA HIS A 198 5.25 -10.54 -8.00
C HIS A 198 4.26 -9.36 -8.08
N TYR A 199 4.54 -8.39 -8.95
CA TYR A 199 3.69 -7.20 -9.15
C TYR A 199 3.56 -6.85 -10.63
N ASP A 200 2.32 -6.80 -11.12
CA ASP A 200 1.98 -6.64 -12.55
C ASP A 200 2.21 -5.24 -13.16
N GLY A 201 2.59 -4.24 -12.35
CA GLY A 201 2.84 -2.89 -12.82
C GLY A 201 1.61 -2.07 -13.21
N ARG A 202 0.37 -2.47 -12.84
CA ARG A 202 -0.86 -1.74 -13.24
C ARG A 202 -0.86 -0.26 -12.83
N MET A 203 -0.40 0.08 -11.62
CA MET A 203 -0.40 1.48 -11.18
C MET A 203 0.61 2.32 -11.96
N HIS A 204 1.72 1.74 -12.40
CA HIS A 204 2.71 2.40 -13.26
C HIS A 204 2.14 2.65 -14.65
N LEU A 205 1.35 1.71 -15.18
CA LEU A 205 0.63 1.91 -16.43
C LEU A 205 -0.32 3.11 -16.34
N VAL A 206 -1.13 3.17 -15.28
CA VAL A 206 -2.05 4.30 -15.05
C VAL A 206 -1.26 5.61 -14.90
N LEU A 207 -0.16 5.59 -14.15
CA LEU A 207 0.73 6.75 -14.01
C LEU A 207 1.23 7.24 -15.37
N CYS A 208 1.69 6.33 -16.23
CA CYS A 208 2.20 6.71 -17.55
C CYS A 208 1.11 7.34 -18.43
N TRP A 209 -0.12 6.81 -18.39
CA TRP A 209 -1.24 7.41 -19.12
C TRP A 209 -1.66 8.77 -18.58
N LEU A 210 -1.64 8.95 -17.27
CA LEU A 210 -1.91 10.26 -16.66
C LEU A 210 -0.84 11.29 -17.04
N LEU A 211 0.44 10.91 -17.09
CA LEU A 211 1.51 11.77 -17.58
C LEU A 211 1.32 12.15 -19.05
N LEU A 212 0.85 11.21 -19.90
CA LEU A 212 0.56 11.51 -21.30
C LEU A 212 -0.70 12.37 -21.49
N ALA A 213 -1.65 12.29 -20.57
CA ALA A 213 -2.86 13.11 -20.59
C ALA A 213 -2.59 14.59 -20.25
N ASP A 214 -1.38 14.92 -19.78
CA ASP A 214 -0.94 16.29 -19.54
C ASP A 214 -0.89 17.10 -20.84
N LEU A 215 -0.39 16.51 -21.93
CA LEU A 215 -0.29 17.16 -23.23
C LEU A 215 -1.65 17.65 -23.78
N PRO A 216 -2.71 16.82 -23.89
CA PRO A 216 -4.01 17.32 -24.32
C PRO A 216 -4.61 18.31 -23.33
N SER A 217 -4.33 18.20 -22.03
CA SER A 217 -4.76 19.21 -21.04
C SER A 217 -4.15 20.58 -21.35
N THR A 218 -2.82 20.63 -21.52
CA THR A 218 -2.10 21.86 -21.89
C THR A 218 -2.52 22.39 -23.26
N ALA A 219 -2.80 21.51 -24.22
CA ALA A 219 -3.34 21.91 -25.52
C ALA A 219 -4.74 22.51 -25.41
N MET A 220 -5.56 22.08 -24.45
CA MET A 220 -6.87 22.69 -24.20
C MET A 220 -6.75 24.06 -23.53
N ASP A 221 -5.81 24.24 -22.58
CA ASP A 221 -5.48 25.57 -22.02
C ASP A 221 -5.19 26.57 -23.13
N TYR A 222 -4.43 26.10 -24.14
CA TYR A 222 -4.07 26.87 -25.31
C TYR A 222 -5.25 27.26 -26.22
N LEU A 223 -6.34 26.51 -26.19
CA LEU A 223 -7.55 26.80 -26.97
C LEU A 223 -8.51 27.76 -26.23
N ASN A 224 -8.11 28.32 -25.08
CA ASN A 224 -8.92 29.24 -24.26
C ASN A 224 -10.30 28.67 -23.87
N SER A 225 -10.42 27.35 -23.68
CA SER A 225 -11.68 26.80 -23.18
C SER A 225 -11.85 27.12 -21.69
N PRO A 226 -12.96 27.73 -21.26
CA PRO A 226 -13.20 27.98 -19.84
C PRO A 226 -13.21 26.67 -19.05
N GLY A 227 -12.46 26.60 -17.95
CA GLY A 227 -12.41 25.45 -17.05
C GLY A 227 -11.21 24.50 -17.24
N THR A 228 -10.25 24.83 -18.10
CA THR A 228 -9.04 24.02 -18.27
C THR A 228 -8.13 24.04 -17.03
N ASP A 229 -8.11 25.13 -16.28
CA ASP A 229 -7.43 25.22 -14.98
C ASP A 229 -7.91 24.14 -14.01
N VAL A 230 -9.22 23.88 -13.99
CA VAL A 230 -9.83 22.85 -13.14
C VAL A 230 -9.41 21.45 -13.60
N LEU A 231 -9.39 21.20 -14.92
CA LEU A 231 -8.97 19.92 -15.48
C LEU A 231 -7.49 19.64 -15.18
N GLY A 232 -6.62 20.63 -15.36
CA GLY A 232 -5.19 20.53 -15.06
C GLY A 232 -4.94 20.23 -13.58
N VAL A 233 -5.66 20.91 -12.67
CA VAL A 233 -5.58 20.66 -11.22
C VAL A 233 -6.04 19.25 -10.86
N ILE A 234 -7.15 18.77 -11.43
CA ILE A 234 -7.62 17.39 -11.24
C ILE A 234 -6.56 16.39 -11.73
N LEU A 235 -5.98 16.64 -12.90
CA LEU A 235 -4.99 15.76 -13.52
C LEU A 235 -3.70 15.68 -12.70
N ILE A 236 -3.17 16.81 -12.22
CA ILE A 236 -2.01 16.87 -11.34
C ILE A 236 -2.29 16.11 -10.04
N GLY A 237 -3.46 16.32 -9.45
CA GLY A 237 -3.90 15.64 -8.24
C GLY A 237 -4.00 14.11 -8.40
N ALA A 238 -4.61 13.66 -9.50
CA ALA A 238 -4.71 12.24 -9.85
C ALA A 238 -3.33 11.63 -10.09
N THR A 239 -2.47 12.32 -10.85
CA THR A 239 -1.10 11.88 -11.16
C THR A 239 -0.26 11.74 -9.90
N THR A 240 -0.30 12.73 -9.00
CA THR A 240 0.40 12.72 -7.72
C THR A 240 -0.05 11.54 -6.85
N THR A 241 -1.37 11.35 -6.74
CA THR A 241 -1.96 10.25 -5.96
C THR A 241 -1.53 8.88 -6.51
N VAL A 242 -1.61 8.68 -7.82
CA VAL A 242 -1.21 7.42 -8.46
C VAL A 242 0.30 7.20 -8.34
N ALA A 243 1.13 8.24 -8.47
CA ALA A 243 2.57 8.14 -8.30
C ALA A 243 2.93 7.66 -6.88
N ILE A 244 2.29 8.22 -5.85
CA ILE A 244 2.49 7.77 -4.48
C ILE A 244 2.06 6.30 -4.31
N ILE A 245 0.87 5.93 -4.80
CA ILE A 245 0.36 4.55 -4.71
C ILE A 245 1.31 3.57 -5.42
N ALA A 246 1.82 3.93 -6.61
CA ALA A 246 2.79 3.15 -7.36
C ALA A 246 4.11 3.00 -6.59
N GLY A 247 4.60 4.09 -5.98
CA GLY A 247 5.81 4.14 -5.15
C GLY A 247 5.74 3.25 -3.90
N VAL A 248 4.57 3.13 -3.27
CA VAL A 248 4.35 2.21 -2.14
C VAL A 248 4.21 0.77 -2.62
N LYS A 249 3.43 0.53 -3.68
CA LYS A 249 3.14 -0.83 -4.15
C LYS A 249 4.34 -1.55 -4.71
N GLN A 250 5.32 -0.83 -5.27
CA GLN A 250 6.55 -1.41 -5.79
C GLN A 250 7.57 -1.81 -4.71
N MET A 251 7.31 -1.56 -3.42
CA MET A 251 8.24 -1.97 -2.37
C MET A 251 8.35 -3.50 -2.33
N ARG A 252 9.59 -4.02 -2.42
CA ARG A 252 9.92 -5.46 -2.41
C ARG A 252 9.26 -6.26 -3.55
N THR A 253 9.14 -5.66 -4.72
CA THR A 253 8.66 -6.34 -5.92
C THR A 253 9.79 -6.70 -6.89
N ASP A 254 9.46 -7.58 -7.85
CA ASP A 254 10.28 -8.01 -8.98
C ASP A 254 10.40 -6.95 -10.10
N LEU A 255 9.85 -5.76 -9.89
CA LEU A 255 9.88 -4.67 -10.86
C LEU A 255 11.32 -4.15 -11.07
N PRO A 256 11.77 -3.87 -12.31
CA PRO A 256 13.09 -3.29 -12.56
C PRO A 256 13.29 -1.93 -11.90
N ASP A 257 14.51 -1.62 -11.49
CA ASP A 257 14.84 -0.37 -10.78
C ASP A 257 14.50 0.88 -11.59
N LYS A 258 14.62 0.83 -12.92
CA LYS A 258 14.25 1.94 -13.80
C LYS A 258 12.76 2.31 -13.65
N ILE A 259 11.89 1.29 -13.61
CA ILE A 259 10.44 1.49 -13.42
C ILE A 259 10.16 1.90 -11.96
N LYS A 260 10.93 1.38 -10.99
CA LYS A 260 10.79 1.76 -9.58
C LYS A 260 11.13 3.23 -9.31
N ARG A 261 12.03 3.82 -10.09
CA ARG A 261 12.41 5.24 -9.95
C ARG A 261 11.36 6.20 -10.50
N LEU A 262 10.56 5.76 -11.48
CA LEU A 262 9.60 6.62 -12.20
C LEU A 262 8.67 7.41 -11.27
N PRO A 263 7.96 6.81 -10.29
CA PRO A 263 7.05 7.57 -9.44
C PRO A 263 7.76 8.63 -8.58
N TRP A 264 9.00 8.36 -8.15
CA TRP A 264 9.78 9.31 -7.36
C TRP A 264 10.30 10.48 -8.20
N VAL A 265 10.70 10.21 -9.45
CA VAL A 265 11.08 11.26 -10.40
C VAL A 265 9.90 12.17 -10.68
N VAL A 266 8.71 11.61 -10.92
CA VAL A 266 7.48 12.39 -11.13
C VAL A 266 7.15 13.26 -9.91
N LEU A 267 7.18 12.70 -8.70
CA LEU A 267 6.90 13.44 -7.47
C LEU A 267 7.94 14.55 -7.22
N GLY A 268 9.23 14.27 -7.44
CA GLY A 268 10.29 15.26 -7.31
C GLY A 268 10.12 16.41 -8.31
N MET A 269 9.84 16.08 -9.57
CA MET A 269 9.58 17.06 -10.62
C MET A 269 8.38 17.96 -10.30
N PHE A 270 7.23 17.37 -9.92
CA PHE A 270 6.05 18.14 -9.53
C PHE A 270 6.32 19.01 -8.29
N GLY A 271 7.07 18.51 -7.32
CA GLY A 271 7.49 19.30 -6.16
C GLY A 271 8.30 20.54 -6.57
N VAL A 272 9.27 20.38 -7.46
CA VAL A 272 10.08 21.49 -7.99
C VAL A 272 9.21 22.49 -8.77
N LEU A 273 8.32 22.01 -9.63
CA LEU A 273 7.42 22.86 -10.41
C LEU A 273 6.48 23.67 -9.53
N ILE A 274 5.87 23.05 -8.51
CA ILE A 274 4.99 23.75 -7.56
C ILE A 274 5.74 24.87 -6.83
N VAL A 275 6.94 24.57 -6.32
CA VAL A 275 7.78 25.57 -5.63
C VAL A 275 8.16 26.72 -6.57
N ALA A 276 8.57 26.41 -7.80
CA ALA A 276 8.91 27.41 -8.80
C ALA A 276 7.69 28.30 -9.15
N SER A 277 6.51 27.71 -9.33
CA SER A 277 5.29 28.45 -9.65
C SER A 277 4.86 29.38 -8.51
N ILE A 278 4.97 28.92 -7.25
CA ILE A 278 4.68 29.75 -6.07
C ILE A 278 5.69 30.90 -5.97
N ALA A 279 6.99 30.61 -6.09
CA ALA A 279 8.04 31.63 -6.01
C ALA A 279 7.85 32.70 -7.09
N TYR A 280 7.54 32.27 -8.31
CA TYR A 280 7.28 33.18 -9.42
C TYR A 280 5.99 34.00 -9.23
N GLY A 281 4.91 33.38 -8.73
CA GLY A 281 3.69 34.10 -8.37
C GLY A 281 3.91 35.18 -7.30
N ILE A 282 4.77 34.91 -6.31
CA ILE A 282 5.16 35.92 -5.31
C ILE A 282 5.90 37.09 -5.96
N VAL A 283 6.86 36.82 -6.86
CA VAL A 283 7.58 37.87 -7.60
C VAL A 283 6.61 38.74 -8.39
N LEU A 284 5.68 38.12 -9.14
CA LEU A 284 4.66 38.86 -9.89
C LEU A 284 3.81 39.78 -9.00
N VAL A 285 3.36 39.29 -7.85
CA VAL A 285 2.55 40.08 -6.91
C VAL A 285 3.36 41.23 -6.31
N VAL A 286 4.63 41.00 -5.98
CA VAL A 286 5.51 42.03 -5.39
C VAL A 286 5.83 43.13 -6.39
N GLU A 287 6.12 42.77 -7.64
CA GLU A 287 6.55 43.74 -8.66
C GLU A 287 5.37 44.45 -9.34
N GLN A 288 4.27 43.74 -9.60
CA GLN A 288 3.18 44.22 -10.46
C GLN A 288 1.84 44.34 -9.73
N GLY A 289 1.80 43.98 -8.45
CA GLY A 289 0.59 44.00 -7.63
C GLY A 289 -0.30 42.76 -7.82
N PRO A 290 -1.27 42.54 -6.91
CA PRO A 290 -2.12 41.35 -6.91
C PRO A 290 -3.06 41.27 -8.12
N SER A 291 -3.47 42.41 -8.67
CA SER A 291 -4.33 42.48 -9.86
C SER A 291 -3.67 41.89 -11.10
N ARG A 292 -2.34 41.73 -11.13
CA ARG A 292 -1.66 41.09 -12.25
C ARG A 292 -2.03 39.62 -12.39
N LEU A 293 -2.40 38.96 -11.30
CA LEU A 293 -2.85 37.56 -11.33
C LEU A 293 -4.24 37.42 -11.96
N GLU A 294 -5.07 38.45 -11.90
CA GLU A 294 -6.41 38.44 -12.47
C GLU A 294 -6.34 38.40 -14.00
N GLY A 295 -6.78 37.28 -14.58
CA GLY A 295 -6.76 37.08 -16.04
C GLY A 295 -5.36 36.82 -16.63
N LEU A 296 -4.35 36.50 -15.80
CA LEU A 296 -3.03 36.13 -16.30
C LEU A 296 -3.12 34.83 -17.11
N ARG A 297 -2.92 34.92 -18.42
CA ARG A 297 -2.85 33.73 -19.28
C ARG A 297 -1.43 33.24 -19.39
N VAL A 298 -1.27 31.92 -19.53
CA VAL A 298 0.04 31.27 -19.72
C VAL A 298 0.81 31.86 -20.90
N TRP A 299 0.10 32.32 -21.93
CA TRP A 299 0.72 32.92 -23.13
C TRP A 299 1.15 34.37 -22.99
N ASP A 300 0.55 35.11 -22.05
CA ASP A 300 0.83 36.52 -21.87
C ASP A 300 2.15 36.74 -21.12
N ASP A 301 2.68 35.67 -20.51
CA ASP A 301 3.92 35.69 -19.75
C ASP A 301 4.93 34.64 -20.27
N PRO A 302 6.12 35.05 -20.71
CA PRO A 302 7.11 34.13 -21.29
C PRO A 302 7.67 33.13 -20.27
N ILE A 303 7.68 33.46 -18.98
CA ILE A 303 8.19 32.58 -17.93
C ILE A 303 7.16 31.47 -17.68
N LEU A 304 5.88 31.80 -17.51
CA LEU A 304 4.81 30.81 -17.39
C LEU A 304 4.74 29.90 -18.61
N LEU A 305 4.85 30.48 -19.81
CA LEU A 305 4.89 29.71 -21.05
C LEU A 305 6.05 28.71 -21.06
N THR A 306 7.24 29.16 -20.69
CA THR A 306 8.44 28.31 -20.64
C THR A 306 8.26 27.20 -19.61
N MET A 307 7.76 27.51 -18.42
CA MET A 307 7.51 26.52 -17.37
C MET A 307 6.52 25.45 -17.82
N THR A 308 5.43 25.86 -18.47
CA THR A 308 4.40 24.96 -19.02
C THR A 308 4.96 24.07 -20.13
N ILE A 309 5.68 24.62 -21.11
CA ILE A 309 6.27 23.82 -22.18
C ILE A 309 7.27 22.80 -21.63
N VAL A 310 8.12 23.22 -20.69
CA VAL A 310 9.12 22.35 -20.08
C VAL A 310 8.45 21.25 -19.27
N SER A 311 7.47 21.58 -18.41
CA SER A 311 6.78 20.59 -17.60
C SER A 311 6.05 19.55 -18.46
N THR A 312 5.27 20.00 -19.46
CA THR A 312 4.57 19.12 -20.40
C THR A 312 5.54 18.27 -21.23
N GLY A 313 6.66 18.84 -21.65
CA GLY A 313 7.72 18.09 -22.33
C GLY A 313 8.26 16.94 -21.46
N PHE A 314 8.54 17.23 -20.18
CA PHE A 314 9.01 16.21 -19.24
C PHE A 314 7.95 15.14 -18.95
N THR A 315 6.68 15.51 -18.72
CA THR A 315 5.60 14.55 -18.45
C THR A 315 5.41 13.60 -19.63
N VAL A 316 5.40 14.12 -20.86
CA VAL A 316 5.31 13.30 -22.08
C VAL A 316 6.49 12.34 -22.20
N VAL A 317 7.73 12.83 -22.04
CA VAL A 317 8.94 11.98 -22.13
C VAL A 317 8.90 10.88 -21.07
N LEU A 318 8.59 11.21 -19.82
CA LEU A 318 8.49 10.22 -18.74
C LEU A 318 7.35 9.22 -18.97
N GLY A 319 6.21 9.67 -19.49
CA GLY A 319 5.08 8.82 -19.85
C GLY A 319 5.43 7.81 -20.93
N VAL A 320 6.06 8.26 -22.03
CA VAL A 320 6.51 7.38 -23.13
C VAL A 320 7.58 6.40 -22.64
N LEU A 321 8.63 6.88 -21.97
CA LEU A 321 9.70 6.02 -21.45
C LEU A 321 9.14 4.98 -20.47
N GLY A 322 8.23 5.39 -19.59
CA GLY A 322 7.55 4.49 -18.65
C GLY A 322 6.75 3.39 -19.35
N LEU A 323 5.99 3.72 -20.41
CA LEU A 323 5.27 2.73 -21.21
C LEU A 323 6.21 1.75 -21.91
N VAL A 324 7.30 2.27 -22.51
CA VAL A 324 8.31 1.44 -23.19
C VAL A 324 8.95 0.47 -22.20
N TRP A 325 9.43 0.96 -21.05
CA TRP A 325 10.05 0.10 -20.03
C TRP A 325 9.07 -0.94 -19.49
N LEU A 326 7.82 -0.55 -19.21
CA LEU A 326 6.81 -1.47 -18.70
C LEU A 326 6.46 -2.56 -19.73
N ARG A 327 6.34 -2.19 -21.01
CA ARG A 327 6.11 -3.14 -22.11
C ARG A 327 7.29 -4.10 -22.26
N THR A 328 8.52 -3.61 -22.25
CA THR A 328 9.72 -4.47 -22.36
C THR A 328 9.81 -5.44 -21.20
N TRP A 329 9.56 -4.97 -19.97
CA TRP A 329 9.61 -5.82 -18.79
C TRP A 329 8.53 -6.91 -18.83
N ARG A 330 7.29 -6.56 -19.19
CA ARG A 330 6.20 -7.54 -19.34
C ARG A 330 6.46 -8.57 -20.44
N ALA A 331 7.15 -8.19 -21.51
CA ALA A 331 7.53 -9.12 -22.57
C ALA A 331 8.63 -10.09 -22.12
N THR A 332 9.54 -9.65 -21.25
CA THR A 332 10.62 -10.49 -20.70
C THR A 332 10.22 -11.30 -19.47
N ALA A 333 9.20 -10.85 -18.74
CA ALA A 333 8.66 -11.57 -17.60
C ALA A 333 7.93 -12.81 -18.12
N ALA A 334 8.56 -13.97 -18.02
CA ALA A 334 7.91 -15.24 -18.33
C ALA A 334 6.58 -15.31 -17.56
N PRO A 335 5.46 -15.70 -18.21
CA PRO A 335 4.23 -15.98 -17.47
C PRO A 335 4.57 -16.97 -16.36
N PRO A 336 3.99 -16.84 -15.15
CA PRO A 336 4.21 -17.81 -14.10
C PRO A 336 3.93 -19.19 -14.69
N GLY A 337 4.97 -20.03 -14.75
CA GLY A 337 4.84 -21.37 -15.29
C GLY A 337 3.68 -22.08 -14.58
N PRO A 338 2.96 -22.97 -15.27
CA PRO A 338 1.93 -23.76 -14.61
C PRO A 338 2.55 -24.38 -13.35
N PRO A 339 1.83 -24.38 -12.22
CA PRO A 339 2.34 -25.00 -11.00
C PRO A 339 2.83 -26.40 -11.36
N PRO A 340 4.01 -26.83 -10.88
CA PRO A 340 4.52 -28.16 -11.18
C PRO A 340 3.39 -29.14 -10.87
N MET A 341 2.98 -29.93 -11.87
CA MET A 341 2.03 -31.02 -11.64
C MET A 341 2.63 -31.84 -10.52
N GLN A 342 1.97 -31.84 -9.35
CA GLN A 342 2.34 -32.73 -8.27
C GLN A 342 2.18 -34.12 -8.86
N GLU A 343 3.31 -34.79 -9.09
CA GLU A 343 3.32 -36.18 -9.56
C GLU A 343 2.45 -36.96 -8.58
N GLU A 344 1.35 -37.50 -9.11
CA GLU A 344 0.43 -38.33 -8.35
C GLU A 344 1.24 -39.50 -7.79
N PRO A 345 1.27 -39.69 -6.45
CA PRO A 345 2.08 -40.74 -5.86
C PRO A 345 1.66 -42.09 -6.45
N PRO A 346 2.62 -42.97 -6.81
CA PRO A 346 2.32 -44.23 -7.47
C PRO A 346 1.32 -45.01 -6.62
N ALA A 347 0.22 -45.42 -7.25
CA ALA A 347 -0.79 -46.26 -6.63
C ALA A 347 -0.11 -47.49 -6.03
N ALA A 348 -0.18 -47.63 -4.71
CA ALA A 348 0.30 -48.81 -4.02
C ALA A 348 -0.47 -50.02 -4.55
N ALA A 349 0.24 -50.93 -5.19
CA ALA A 349 -0.27 -52.20 -5.70
C ALA A 349 -0.23 -53.29 -4.61
#